data_AF-A0AA42RG38-F1
#
_entry.id   AF-A0AA42RG38-F1
#
_cell.length_a   1.000
_cell.length_b   1.000
_cell.length_c   1.000
_cell.angle_alpha   90.00
_cell.angle_beta   90.00
_cell.angle_gamma   90.00
#
_symmetry.space_group_name_H-M   'P 1'
#
loop_
_entity.id
_entity.type
_entity.pdbx_description
1 polymer ?
#
loop_
_entity_poly.entity_id
_entity_poly.type
_entity_poly.pdbx_seq_one_letter_code
_entity_poly.pdbx_strand_id
1 'polypeptide(L)'
;MSNIIEFFGLDTKSEQDWLKVIQEQRCPFRGRACFKTRKSDSSIAIGTCSVLYGRDSKPIMICPERLLERGQIFTDCLHLLTNHEPGNELH
;
A
#
# COMPACT_ATOMS: atom_id res chain seq x y z
N MET A 1 -3.21 11.19 17.60
CA MET A 1 -2.09 11.11 16.63
C MET A 1 -2.48 10.12 15.57
N SER A 2 -2.31 10.44 14.28
CA SER A 2 -2.64 9.50 13.21
C SER A 2 -1.56 8.42 13.17
N ASN A 3 -1.96 7.15 13.19
CA ASN A 3 -1.03 6.03 13.01
C ASN A 3 -0.67 5.83 11.53
N ILE A 4 -1.18 6.64 10.61
CA ILE A 4 -0.93 6.51 9.18
C ILE A 4 0.38 7.24 8.83
N ILE A 5 1.36 6.48 8.35
CA ILE A 5 2.67 7.01 7.94
C ILE A 5 2.84 7.06 6.42
N GLU A 6 2.02 6.32 5.67
CA GLU A 6 2.01 6.38 4.22
C GLU A 6 0.57 6.40 3.68
N PHE A 7 0.29 7.36 2.81
CA PHE A 7 -1.02 7.59 2.21
C PHE A 7 -0.89 7.75 0.69
N PHE A 8 -1.59 6.91 -0.07
CA PHE A 8 -1.47 6.80 -1.53
C PHE A 8 -0.01 6.66 -2.03
N GLY A 9 0.84 5.96 -1.27
CA GLY A 9 2.26 5.76 -1.59
C GLY A 9 3.19 6.90 -1.17
N LEU A 10 2.65 7.99 -0.60
CA LEU A 10 3.38 9.16 -0.15
C LEU A 10 3.56 9.14 1.37
N ASP A 11 4.73 9.56 1.87
CA ASP A 11 4.97 9.75 3.30
C ASP A 11 4.07 10.87 3.84
N THR A 12 3.32 10.62 4.91
CA THR A 12 2.43 11.63 5.52
C THR A 12 3.16 12.81 6.15
N LYS A 13 4.47 12.70 6.36
CA LYS A 13 5.34 13.80 6.82
C LYS A 13 5.92 14.63 5.67
N SER A 14 5.78 14.16 4.43
CA SER A 14 6.25 14.91 3.27
C SER A 14 5.30 16.06 2.92
N GLU A 15 5.85 17.12 2.33
CA GLU A 15 5.05 18.23 1.82
C GLU A 15 4.35 17.81 0.52
N GLN A 16 3.01 17.80 0.53
CA GLN A 16 2.17 17.36 -0.59
C GLN A 16 0.91 18.20 -0.67
N ASP A 17 0.34 18.32 -1.88
CA ASP A 17 -1.04 18.79 -2.05
C ASP A 17 -2.01 17.66 -1.69
N TRP A 18 -2.33 17.56 -0.40
CA TRP A 18 -3.19 16.50 0.11
C TRP A 18 -4.62 16.54 -0.44
N LEU A 19 -5.14 17.72 -0.79
CA LEU A 19 -6.47 17.84 -1.40
C LEU A 19 -6.47 17.17 -2.77
N LYS A 20 -5.46 17.46 -3.59
CA LYS A 20 -5.28 16.81 -4.88
C LYS A 20 -5.08 15.29 -4.73
N VAL A 21 -4.22 14.86 -3.82
CA VAL A 21 -3.97 13.42 -3.56
C VAL A 21 -5.25 12.69 -3.16
N ILE A 22 -6.07 13.28 -2.28
CA ILE A 22 -7.36 12.71 -1.83
C ILE A 22 -8.37 12.67 -2.96
N GLN A 23 -8.40 13.67 -3.85
CA GLN A 23 -9.31 13.69 -5.00
C GLN A 23 -8.92 12.66 -6.06
N GLU A 24 -7.63 12.53 -6.35
CA GLU A 24 -7.12 11.62 -7.38
C GLU A 24 -7.18 10.15 -6.97
N GLN A 25 -7.03 9.86 -5.68
CA GLN A 25 -7.08 8.50 -5.11
C GLN A 25 -6.17 7.48 -5.83
N ARG A 26 -5.07 7.96 -6.41
CA ARG A 26 -4.20 7.20 -7.31
C ARG A 26 -3.19 6.39 -6.52
N CYS A 27 -2.94 5.15 -6.96
CA CYS A 27 -1.87 4.31 -6.43
C CYS A 27 -0.66 4.36 -7.38
N PRO A 28 0.52 4.83 -6.94
CA PRO A 28 1.68 4.97 -7.80
C PRO A 28 2.21 3.61 -8.30
N PHE A 29 2.09 2.56 -7.48
CA PHE A 29 2.55 1.20 -7.81
C PHE A 29 1.72 0.50 -8.90
N ARG A 30 0.45 0.92 -9.06
CA ARG A 30 -0.48 0.38 -10.07
C ARG A 30 -0.61 1.24 -11.31
N GLY A 31 -0.23 2.51 -11.21
CA GLY A 31 -0.52 3.49 -12.25
C GLY A 31 -2.01 3.80 -12.46
N ARG A 32 -2.89 3.45 -11.52
CA ARG A 32 -4.35 3.70 -11.55
C ARG A 32 -4.91 3.90 -10.13
N ALA A 33 -6.23 4.05 -10.00
CA ALA A 33 -6.90 4.19 -8.70
C ALA A 33 -6.50 3.08 -7.70
N CYS A 34 -6.41 3.45 -6.43
CA CYS A 34 -6.13 2.53 -5.34
C CYS A 34 -7.22 1.47 -5.23
N PHE A 35 -6.82 0.20 -5.14
CA PHE A 35 -7.77 -0.92 -5.09
C PHE A 35 -8.42 -1.10 -3.71
N LYS A 36 -7.77 -0.60 -2.65
CA LYS A 36 -8.28 -0.73 -1.28
C LYS A 36 -9.36 0.30 -1.07
N THR A 37 -10.60 -0.08 -1.32
CA THR A 37 -11.78 0.78 -1.19
C THR A 37 -12.57 0.47 0.09
N ARG A 38 -13.39 1.41 0.53
CA ARG A 38 -14.23 1.23 1.72
C ARG A 38 -15.33 0.22 1.41
N LYS A 39 -15.58 -0.70 2.34
CA LYS A 39 -16.70 -1.66 2.23
C LYS A 39 -18.06 -0.97 2.15
N SER A 40 -18.21 0.18 2.80
CA SER A 40 -19.45 0.97 2.77
C SER A 40 -19.66 1.73 1.47
N ASP A 41 -18.59 2.09 0.77
CA ASP A 41 -18.63 2.85 -0.47
C ASP A 41 -17.36 2.57 -1.30
N SER A 42 -17.55 1.81 -2.39
CA SER A 42 -16.46 1.41 -3.27
C SER A 42 -15.86 2.57 -4.09
N SER A 43 -16.51 3.73 -4.15
CA SER A 43 -15.98 4.93 -4.80
C SER A 43 -14.87 5.62 -3.98
N ILE A 44 -14.76 5.28 -2.69
CA ILE A 44 -13.81 5.87 -1.76
C ILE A 44 -12.70 4.87 -1.44
N ALA A 45 -11.48 5.16 -1.88
CA ALA A 45 -10.27 4.47 -1.50
C ALA A 45 -9.86 4.80 -0.05
N ILE A 46 -9.37 3.78 0.65
CA ILE A 46 -8.80 3.88 1.99
C ILE A 46 -7.45 4.61 1.94
N GLY A 47 -6.66 4.42 0.87
CA GLY A 47 -5.39 5.13 0.63
C GLY A 47 -4.22 4.78 1.56
N THR A 48 -4.47 4.28 2.77
CA THR A 48 -3.42 3.93 3.74
C THR A 48 -2.55 2.78 3.26
N CYS A 49 -1.26 3.02 3.07
CA CYS A 49 -0.30 2.00 2.60
C CYS A 49 0.47 1.37 3.76
N SER A 50 0.88 2.18 4.74
CA SER A 50 1.68 1.78 5.89
C SER A 50 1.21 2.51 7.15
N VAL A 51 1.28 1.85 8.30
CA VAL A 51 0.84 2.37 9.60
C VAL A 51 1.86 2.09 10.69
N LEU A 52 1.84 2.85 11.78
CA LEU A 52 2.49 2.49 13.04
C LEU A 52 1.57 1.56 13.83
N TYR A 53 2.10 0.44 14.29
CA TYR A 53 1.34 -0.55 15.06
C TYR A 53 2.14 -1.17 16.19
N GLY A 54 1.43 -1.67 17.21
CA GLY A 54 2.00 -2.32 18.38
C GLY A 54 2.51 -1.34 19.45
N ARG A 55 3.00 -1.90 20.57
CA ARG A 55 3.49 -1.11 21.71
C ARG A 55 4.68 -0.20 21.34
N ASP A 56 5.54 -0.68 20.46
CA ASP A 56 6.75 0.04 20.02
C ASP A 56 6.50 0.95 18.81
N SER A 57 5.25 1.10 18.34
CA SER A 57 4.92 1.89 17.15
C SER A 57 5.77 1.52 15.92
N LYS A 58 5.88 0.23 15.60
CA LYS A 58 6.67 -0.23 14.47
C LYS A 58 5.96 0.10 13.15
N PRO A 59 6.68 0.52 12.10
CA PRO A 59 6.09 0.71 10.78
C PRO A 59 5.72 -0.65 10.18
N ILE A 60 4.43 -0.84 9.87
CA ILE A 60 3.88 -2.03 9.26
C ILE A 60 3.24 -1.65 7.93
N MET A 61 3.69 -2.29 6.86
CA MET A 61 3.06 -2.20 5.55
C MET A 61 1.78 -3.05 5.54
N ILE A 62 0.68 -2.47 5.07
CA ILE A 62 -0.64 -3.14 5.01
C ILE A 62 -1.21 -3.14 3.58
N CYS A 63 -0.38 -2.93 2.57
CA CYS A 63 -0.79 -2.83 1.17
C CYS A 63 0.09 -3.73 0.31
N PRO A 64 -0.46 -4.80 -0.32
CA PRO A 64 0.34 -5.67 -1.17
C PRO A 64 0.88 -4.95 -2.41
N GLU A 65 0.15 -3.95 -2.94
CA GLU A 65 0.62 -3.15 -4.08
C GLU A 65 1.90 -2.36 -3.76
N ARG A 66 2.21 -2.13 -2.47
CA ARG A 66 3.50 -1.51 -2.09
C ARG A 66 4.69 -2.47 -2.32
N LEU A 67 4.43 -3.76 -2.52
CA LEU A 67 5.41 -4.78 -2.89
C LEU A 67 5.52 -4.99 -4.41
N LEU A 68 4.78 -4.22 -5.21
CA LEU A 68 4.84 -4.32 -6.66
C LEU A 68 5.65 -3.17 -7.25
N GLU A 69 6.53 -3.50 -8.19
CA GLU A 69 7.11 -2.58 -9.14
C GLU A 69 6.71 -3.02 -10.54
N ARG A 70 6.01 -2.16 -11.30
CA ARG A 70 5.51 -2.46 -12.66
C ARG A 70 4.68 -3.76 -12.75
N GLY A 71 3.98 -4.10 -11.66
CA GLY A 71 3.16 -5.32 -11.58
C GLY A 71 3.93 -6.59 -11.26
N GLN A 72 5.23 -6.50 -10.98
CA GLN A 72 6.07 -7.62 -10.57
C GLN A 72 6.40 -7.49 -9.08
N ILE A 73 6.34 -8.61 -8.35
CA ILE A 73 6.85 -8.67 -6.98
C ILE A 73 8.35 -8.40 -7.04
N PHE A 74 8.86 -7.57 -6.12
CA PHE A 74 10.30 -7.34 -6.02
C PHE A 74 11.05 -8.69 -6.00
N THR A 75 12.04 -8.87 -6.88
CA THR A 75 12.91 -10.05 -6.89
C THR A 75 13.52 -10.31 -5.52
N ASP A 76 13.79 -9.25 -4.76
CA ASP A 76 14.29 -9.32 -3.40
C ASP A 76 13.29 -9.94 -2.42
N CYS A 77 11.99 -9.95 -2.71
CA CYS A 77 10.96 -10.60 -1.91
C CYS A 77 10.73 -12.06 -2.30
N LEU A 78 11.38 -12.58 -3.34
CA LEU A 78 11.24 -13.98 -3.78
C LEU A 78 11.58 -14.97 -2.66
N HIS A 79 12.60 -14.66 -1.83
CA HIS A 79 12.96 -15.51 -0.70
C HIS A 79 11.88 -15.58 0.39
N LEU A 80 10.89 -14.67 0.40
CA LEU A 80 9.73 -14.71 1.30
C LEU A 80 8.63 -15.64 0.78
N LEU A 81 8.66 -16.02 -0.50
CA LEU A 81 7.77 -17.01 -1.12
C LEU A 81 8.24 -18.46 -0.87
N THR A 82 9.29 -18.65 -0.06
CA THR A 82 9.97 -19.94 0.17
C THR A 82 9.12 -21.00 0.86
N ASN A 83 7.98 -20.62 1.45
CA ASN A 83 6.94 -21.58 1.84
C ASN A 83 6.04 -21.81 0.63
N HIS A 84 6.45 -22.74 -0.24
CA HIS A 84 5.66 -23.24 -1.37
C HIS A 84 4.33 -23.82 -0.86
N GLU A 85 3.29 -23.01 -0.83
CA GLU A 85 1.91 -23.47 -0.84
C GLU A 85 1.44 -23.60 -2.30
N PRO A 86 0.65 -24.63 -2.66
CA PRO A 86 0.06 -24.73 -3.99
C PRO A 86 -0.69 -23.42 -4.33
N GLY A 87 -0.24 -22.71 -5.37
CA GLY A 87 -0.77 -21.38 -5.76
C GLY A 87 0.22 -20.22 -5.71
N ASN A 88 1.41 -20.40 -5.10
CA ASN A 88 2.51 -19.42 -5.10
C ASN A 88 3.42 -19.52 -6.35
N GLU A 89 2.88 -19.90 -7.50
CA GLU A 89 3.66 -20.02 -8.73
C GLU A 89 4.00 -18.63 -9.30
N LEU A 90 5.27 -18.44 -9.67
CA LEU A 90 5.71 -17.29 -10.44
C LEU A 90 5.29 -17.52 -11.89
N HIS A 91 4.33 -16.73 -12.36
CA HIS A 91 3.91 -16.69 -13.77
C HIS A 91 4.67 -15.63 -14.56
#